data_AF-A0A8U0M6S1-F1
#
_entry.id   AF-A0A8U0M6S1-F1
#
_cell.length_a   1.000
_cell.length_b   1.000
_cell.length_c   1.000
_cell.angle_alpha   90.00
_cell.angle_beta   90.00
_cell.angle_gamma   90.00
#
_symmetry.space_group_name_H-M   'P 1'
#
loop_
_entity.id
_entity.type
_entity.pdbx_description
1 polymer ?
#
loop_
_entity_poly.entity_id
_entity_poly.type
_entity_poly.pdbx_seq_one_letter_code
_entity_poly.pdbx_strand_id
1 'polypeptide(L)'
;MTNSTSDFNLQRKQLSDYLTAHQGTILNFWRVTCTPDEAPQESARLSGKELADSLPLLLTFFTRDIAGESQERDLVDSVCQHQIHRWQRGYPLGHLLTEFDNFYAGLDTEIQAFLKAYPQTRPGIIALAYSQLRQLVKLVNAGVVLPVDQLEQTRADGQMKTLQAALDKLQQKNSQHLDRLRQIAHDLHNYLGIIATAASILREVLTDDDEVRYRDMIRRNVSAASHLINQLLTDAQTE
;
A
#
# COMPACT_ATOMS: atom_id res chain seq x y z
N MET A 1 47.92 -7.96 -32.44
CA MET A 1 46.93 -7.88 -31.33
C MET A 1 45.58 -7.27 -31.73
N THR A 2 45.47 -6.58 -32.89
CA THR A 2 44.24 -5.95 -33.39
C THR A 2 43.15 -6.94 -33.83
N ASN A 3 43.51 -8.12 -34.35
CA ASN A 3 42.54 -9.12 -34.82
C ASN A 3 41.67 -9.73 -33.70
N SER A 4 42.20 -9.85 -32.47
CA SER A 4 41.46 -10.45 -31.34
C SER A 4 40.33 -9.55 -30.83
N THR A 5 40.55 -8.23 -30.79
CA THR A 5 39.52 -7.26 -30.35
C THR A 5 38.45 -7.06 -31.42
N SER A 6 38.84 -7.05 -32.70
CA SER A 6 37.90 -6.95 -33.82
C SER A 6 36.94 -8.13 -33.87
N ASP A 7 37.47 -9.36 -33.74
CA ASP A 7 36.67 -10.58 -33.71
C ASP A 7 35.77 -10.67 -32.47
N PHE A 8 36.23 -10.21 -31.30
CA PHE A 8 35.39 -10.13 -30.10
C PHE A 8 34.19 -9.19 -30.32
N ASN A 9 34.42 -8.00 -30.86
CA ASN A 9 33.34 -7.04 -31.14
C ASN A 9 32.37 -7.56 -32.21
N LEU A 10 32.86 -8.32 -33.20
CA LEU A 10 32.02 -8.95 -34.21
C LEU A 10 31.09 -10.00 -33.59
N GLN A 11 31.62 -10.91 -32.77
CA GLN A 11 30.81 -11.93 -32.09
C GLN A 11 29.82 -11.31 -31.09
N ARG A 12 30.22 -10.21 -30.45
CA ARG A 12 29.37 -9.43 -29.56
C ARG A 12 28.16 -8.85 -30.31
N LYS A 13 28.40 -8.22 -31.46
CA LYS A 13 27.34 -7.72 -32.34
C LYS A 13 26.46 -8.85 -32.86
N GLN A 14 27.06 -9.97 -33.25
CA GLN A 14 26.34 -11.15 -33.74
C GLN A 14 25.35 -11.69 -32.69
N LEU A 15 25.74 -11.75 -31.41
CA LEU A 15 24.84 -12.13 -30.33
C LEU A 15 23.69 -11.12 -30.16
N SER A 16 23.99 -9.82 -30.16
CA SER A 16 22.97 -8.76 -30.06
C SER A 16 21.95 -8.84 -31.20
N ASP A 17 22.44 -8.96 -32.44
CA ASP A 17 21.61 -9.05 -33.64
C ASP A 17 20.73 -10.31 -33.62
N TYR A 18 21.31 -11.45 -33.17
CA TYR A 18 20.56 -12.69 -32.99
C TYR A 18 19.42 -12.56 -31.99
N LEU A 19 19.69 -12.03 -30.79
CA LEU A 19 18.68 -11.86 -29.74
C LEU A 19 17.58 -10.87 -30.16
N THR A 20 17.96 -9.81 -30.88
CA THR A 20 17.01 -8.84 -31.43
C THR A 20 16.08 -9.51 -32.46
N ALA A 21 16.63 -10.33 -33.36
CA ALA A 21 15.84 -11.08 -34.33
C ALA A 21 14.91 -12.13 -33.69
N HIS A 22 15.28 -12.67 -32.52
CA HIS A 22 14.52 -13.68 -31.78
C HIS A 22 13.63 -13.08 -30.67
N GLN A 23 13.47 -11.74 -30.62
CA GLN A 23 12.57 -11.07 -29.69
C GLN A 23 11.16 -11.67 -29.69
N GLY A 24 10.61 -11.95 -30.87
CA GLY A 24 9.27 -12.54 -30.98
C GLY A 24 9.17 -13.91 -30.30
N THR A 25 10.22 -14.73 -30.39
CA THR A 25 10.31 -16.04 -29.74
C THR A 25 10.35 -15.90 -28.22
N ILE A 26 11.19 -15.02 -27.70
CA ILE A 26 11.32 -14.75 -26.25
C ILE A 26 9.98 -14.28 -25.67
N LEU A 27 9.34 -13.30 -26.32
CA LEU A 27 8.07 -12.76 -25.86
C LEU A 27 6.92 -13.76 -25.98
N ASN A 28 6.96 -14.63 -27.00
CA ASN A 28 5.98 -15.70 -27.14
C ASN A 28 6.14 -16.79 -26.08
N PHE A 29 7.37 -17.21 -25.80
CA PHE A 29 7.67 -18.13 -24.70
C PHE A 29 7.15 -17.59 -23.37
N TRP A 30 7.46 -16.33 -23.07
CA TRP A 30 6.95 -15.64 -21.89
C TRP A 30 5.42 -15.65 -21.85
N ARG A 31 4.77 -15.26 -22.95
CA ARG A 31 3.30 -15.17 -23.02
C ARG A 31 2.62 -16.52 -22.74
N VAL A 32 3.14 -17.60 -23.31
CA VAL A 32 2.60 -18.95 -23.12
C VAL A 32 2.80 -19.40 -21.66
N THR A 33 3.97 -19.13 -21.08
CA THR A 33 4.33 -19.55 -19.73
C THR A 33 3.61 -18.75 -18.64
N CYS A 34 3.30 -17.48 -18.91
CA CYS A 34 2.60 -16.58 -17.98
C CYS A 34 1.08 -16.63 -18.11
N THR A 35 0.51 -17.54 -18.92
CA THR A 35 -0.94 -17.70 -19.03
C THR A 35 -1.48 -18.19 -17.68
N PRO A 36 -2.32 -17.41 -16.97
CA PRO A 36 -2.75 -17.80 -15.64
C PRO A 36 -3.83 -18.86 -15.72
N ASP A 37 -3.59 -20.03 -15.10
CA ASP A 37 -4.63 -21.04 -14.90
C ASP A 37 -5.67 -20.58 -13.86
N GLU A 38 -5.35 -19.67 -12.93
CA GLU A 38 -6.19 -19.39 -11.73
C GLU A 38 -6.19 -17.94 -11.17
N ALA A 39 -5.84 -16.89 -11.94
CA ALA A 39 -5.95 -15.50 -11.44
C ALA A 39 -7.34 -14.89 -11.70
N PRO A 40 -7.86 -13.98 -10.84
CA PRO A 40 -9.11 -13.26 -11.12
C PRO A 40 -9.01 -12.54 -12.47
N GLN A 41 -9.85 -12.99 -13.41
CA GLN A 41 -9.59 -12.89 -14.85
C GLN A 41 -9.49 -11.46 -15.40
N GLU A 42 -10.08 -10.45 -14.76
CA GLU A 42 -10.06 -9.07 -15.28
C GLU A 42 -8.79 -8.30 -14.92
N SER A 43 -8.37 -8.36 -13.66
CA SER A 43 -7.14 -7.70 -13.18
C SER A 43 -5.91 -8.32 -13.84
N ALA A 44 -5.89 -9.64 -14.02
CA ALA A 44 -4.79 -10.36 -14.66
C ALA A 44 -4.69 -10.10 -16.18
N ARG A 45 -5.83 -9.98 -16.89
CA ARG A 45 -5.85 -9.73 -18.34
C ARG A 45 -5.35 -8.34 -18.74
N LEU A 46 -5.76 -7.29 -18.01
CA LEU A 46 -5.29 -5.92 -18.26
C LEU A 46 -3.80 -5.78 -17.94
N SER A 47 -3.38 -6.40 -16.83
CA SER A 47 -2.02 -6.46 -16.33
C SER A 47 -1.05 -7.19 -17.28
N GLY A 48 -1.49 -8.28 -17.91
CA GLY A 48 -0.67 -9.04 -18.86
C GLY A 48 -0.34 -8.29 -20.16
N LYS A 49 -1.28 -7.48 -20.67
CA LYS A 49 -1.04 -6.62 -21.85
C LYS A 49 -0.07 -5.48 -21.52
N GLU A 50 -0.31 -4.82 -20.39
CA GLU A 50 0.53 -3.75 -19.83
C GLU A 50 2.00 -4.18 -19.66
N LEU A 51 2.26 -5.39 -19.14
CA LEU A 51 3.63 -5.93 -19.08
C LEU A 51 4.19 -6.31 -20.44
N ALA A 52 3.39 -6.97 -21.29
CA ALA A 52 3.82 -7.38 -22.63
C ALA A 52 4.32 -6.19 -23.47
N ASP A 53 3.76 -5.00 -23.26
CA ASP A 53 4.17 -3.77 -23.94
C ASP A 53 5.52 -3.23 -23.41
N SER A 54 5.92 -3.60 -22.18
CA SER A 54 7.13 -3.11 -21.52
C SER A 54 8.34 -4.06 -21.62
N LEU A 55 8.14 -5.37 -21.79
CA LEU A 55 9.23 -6.35 -21.97
C LEU A 55 10.14 -6.09 -23.19
N PRO A 56 9.63 -5.61 -24.36
CA PRO A 56 10.47 -5.18 -25.47
C PRO A 56 11.53 -4.15 -25.08
N LEU A 57 11.24 -3.26 -24.12
CA LEU A 57 12.17 -2.25 -23.65
C LEU A 57 13.32 -2.86 -22.86
N LEU A 58 13.04 -3.85 -21.99
CA LEU A 58 14.08 -4.59 -21.28
C LEU A 58 14.97 -5.39 -22.23
N LEU A 59 14.37 -6.00 -23.26
CA LEU A 59 15.15 -6.72 -24.27
C LEU A 59 16.02 -5.75 -25.07
N THR A 60 15.49 -4.60 -25.48
CA THR A 60 16.26 -3.57 -26.18
C THR A 60 17.42 -3.06 -25.33
N PHE A 61 17.17 -2.81 -24.04
CA PHE A 61 18.22 -2.44 -23.09
C PHE A 61 19.32 -3.53 -23.03
N PHE A 62 18.91 -4.80 -22.91
CA PHE A 62 19.82 -5.93 -22.83
C PHE A 62 20.67 -6.13 -24.09
N THR A 63 20.07 -6.05 -25.28
CA THR A 63 20.79 -6.24 -26.54
C THR A 63 21.75 -5.09 -26.83
N ARG A 64 21.36 -3.85 -26.56
CA ARG A 64 22.27 -2.68 -26.63
C ARG A 64 23.46 -2.81 -25.69
N ASP A 65 23.22 -3.28 -24.47
CA ASP A 65 24.27 -3.51 -23.48
C ASP A 65 25.24 -4.63 -23.90
N ILE A 66 24.71 -5.72 -24.48
CA ILE A 66 25.54 -6.73 -25.14
C ILE A 66 26.34 -6.09 -26.26
N ALA A 67 25.72 -5.30 -27.14
CA ALA A 67 26.41 -4.61 -28.24
C ALA A 67 27.46 -3.60 -27.77
N GLY A 68 27.52 -3.30 -26.46
CA GLY A 68 28.40 -2.33 -25.82
C GLY A 68 28.08 -0.89 -26.21
N GLU A 69 26.81 -0.63 -26.51
CA GLU A 69 26.24 0.69 -26.72
C GLU A 69 25.97 1.36 -25.36
N SER A 70 25.82 2.68 -25.35
CA SER A 70 25.52 3.42 -24.11
C SER A 70 24.16 2.99 -23.54
N GLN A 71 24.15 2.65 -22.25
CA GLN A 71 22.95 2.26 -21.54
C GLN A 71 22.03 3.46 -21.26
N GLU A 72 20.81 3.42 -21.77
CA GLU A 72 19.72 4.32 -21.36
C GLU A 72 19.00 3.67 -20.16
N ARG A 73 19.43 4.01 -18.93
CA ARG A 73 18.80 3.48 -17.71
C ARG A 73 17.31 3.84 -17.61
N ASP A 74 16.92 4.95 -18.23
CA ASP A 74 15.53 5.43 -18.32
C ASP A 74 14.56 4.35 -18.84
N LEU A 75 15.02 3.45 -19.72
CA LEU A 75 14.21 2.33 -20.21
C LEU A 75 13.83 1.37 -19.07
N VAL A 76 14.82 1.00 -18.26
CA VAL A 76 14.59 0.06 -17.14
C VAL A 76 13.77 0.73 -16.06
N ASP A 77 14.05 2.00 -15.77
CA ASP A 77 13.31 2.78 -14.78
C ASP A 77 11.83 2.91 -15.16
N SER A 78 11.52 3.15 -16.44
CA SER A 78 10.15 3.19 -16.97
C SER A 78 9.42 1.85 -16.76
N VAL A 79 10.08 0.72 -17.07
CA VAL A 79 9.50 -0.61 -16.82
C VAL A 79 9.25 -0.83 -15.33
N CYS A 80 10.21 -0.48 -14.47
CA CYS A 80 10.08 -0.64 -13.02
C CYS A 80 8.92 0.21 -12.46
N GLN A 81 8.81 1.48 -12.87
CA GLN A 81 7.70 2.36 -12.48
C GLN A 81 6.35 1.75 -12.88
N HIS A 82 6.27 1.22 -14.09
CA HIS A 82 5.05 0.57 -14.57
C HIS A 82 4.67 -0.65 -13.72
N GLN A 83 5.64 -1.48 -13.31
CA GLN A 83 5.38 -2.61 -12.42
C GLN A 83 4.94 -2.19 -11.03
N ILE A 84 5.55 -1.14 -10.48
CA ILE A 84 5.14 -0.56 -9.20
C ILE A 84 3.67 -0.10 -9.29
N HIS A 85 3.26 0.52 -10.41
CA HIS A 85 1.87 0.89 -10.61
C HIS A 85 0.92 -0.32 -10.68
N ARG A 86 1.30 -1.40 -11.36
CA ARG A 86 0.52 -2.65 -11.37
C ARG A 86 0.33 -3.20 -9.95
N TRP A 87 1.39 -3.24 -9.16
CA TRP A 87 1.34 -3.63 -7.75
C TRP A 87 0.45 -2.70 -6.91
N GLN A 88 0.57 -1.38 -7.09
CA GLN A 88 -0.28 -0.40 -6.39
C GLN A 88 -1.78 -0.57 -6.70
N ARG A 89 -2.12 -1.11 -7.88
CA ARG A 89 -3.50 -1.45 -8.30
C ARG A 89 -3.97 -2.82 -7.79
N GLY A 90 -3.18 -3.49 -6.94
CA GLY A 90 -3.53 -4.76 -6.31
C GLY A 90 -3.01 -6.00 -7.03
N TYR A 91 -2.15 -5.86 -8.05
CA TYR A 91 -1.53 -7.03 -8.68
C TYR A 91 -0.48 -7.65 -7.73
N PRO A 92 -0.49 -8.98 -7.50
CA PRO A 92 0.41 -9.59 -6.51
C PRO A 92 1.89 -9.44 -6.91
N LEU A 93 2.75 -9.01 -5.97
CA LEU A 93 4.19 -8.91 -6.21
C LEU A 93 4.79 -10.26 -6.62
N GLY A 94 4.38 -11.36 -5.99
CA GLY A 94 4.85 -12.70 -6.36
C GLY A 94 4.55 -13.07 -7.82
N HIS A 95 3.42 -12.61 -8.36
CA HIS A 95 3.09 -12.81 -9.77
C HIS A 95 4.00 -11.96 -10.68
N LEU A 96 4.27 -10.70 -10.32
CA LEU A 96 5.22 -9.84 -11.06
C LEU A 96 6.61 -10.48 -11.14
N LEU A 97 7.11 -10.98 -10.01
CA LEU A 97 8.42 -11.63 -9.95
C LEU A 97 8.46 -12.90 -10.79
N THR A 98 7.41 -13.72 -10.71
CA THR A 98 7.28 -14.93 -11.55
C THR A 98 7.26 -14.59 -13.03
N GLU A 99 6.54 -13.53 -13.43
CA GLU A 99 6.51 -13.06 -14.82
C GLU A 99 7.90 -12.64 -15.31
N PHE A 100 8.70 -11.97 -14.47
CA PHE A 100 10.08 -11.62 -14.80
C PHE A 100 11.00 -12.84 -14.86
N ASP A 101 10.87 -13.78 -13.94
CA ASP A 101 11.62 -15.03 -13.95
C ASP A 101 11.39 -15.82 -15.24
N ASN A 102 10.14 -15.89 -15.70
CA ASN A 102 9.78 -16.51 -16.98
C ASN A 102 10.40 -15.76 -18.18
N PHE A 103 10.48 -14.43 -18.11
CA PHE A 103 11.15 -13.64 -19.14
C PHE A 103 12.66 -13.91 -19.18
N TYR A 104 13.32 -13.97 -18.02
CA TYR A 104 14.75 -14.30 -17.92
C TYR A 104 15.04 -15.73 -18.37
N ALA A 105 14.16 -16.68 -18.09
CA ALA A 105 14.27 -18.04 -18.60
C ALA A 105 14.16 -18.10 -20.13
N GLY A 106 13.29 -17.28 -20.73
CA GLY A 106 13.21 -17.12 -22.18
C GLY A 106 14.51 -16.56 -22.79
N LEU A 107 15.09 -15.55 -22.14
CA LEU A 107 16.39 -15.00 -22.52
C LEU A 107 17.52 -16.04 -22.43
N ASP A 108 17.62 -16.77 -21.32
CA ASP A 108 18.61 -17.81 -21.14
C ASP A 108 18.48 -18.91 -22.21
N THR A 109 17.25 -19.31 -22.51
CA THR A 109 16.96 -20.31 -23.55
C THR A 109 17.49 -19.88 -24.91
N GLU A 110 17.26 -18.62 -25.32
CA GLU A 110 17.77 -18.11 -26.60
C GLU A 110 19.29 -17.91 -26.60
N ILE A 111 19.90 -17.52 -25.49
CA ILE A 111 21.37 -17.48 -25.36
C ILE A 111 21.94 -18.89 -25.55
N GLN A 112 21.35 -19.90 -24.92
CA GLN A 112 21.76 -21.30 -25.10
C GLN A 112 21.56 -21.78 -26.55
N ALA A 113 20.47 -21.37 -27.20
CA ALA A 113 20.23 -21.68 -28.61
C ALA A 113 21.30 -21.06 -29.52
N PHE A 114 21.67 -19.79 -29.28
CA PHE A 114 22.78 -19.13 -29.97
C PHE A 114 24.10 -19.90 -29.82
N LEU A 115 24.45 -20.31 -28.61
CA LEU A 115 25.71 -21.04 -28.36
C LEU A 115 25.76 -22.39 -29.07
N LYS A 116 24.62 -23.07 -29.21
CA LYS A 116 24.50 -24.30 -30.00
C LYS A 116 24.65 -24.04 -31.49
N ALA A 117 24.06 -22.95 -32.00
CA ALA A 117 24.15 -22.56 -33.41
C ALA A 117 25.55 -22.05 -33.80
N TYR A 118 26.29 -21.47 -32.85
CA TYR A 118 27.63 -20.93 -33.05
C TYR A 118 28.65 -21.52 -32.06
N PRO A 119 29.06 -22.80 -32.22
CA PRO A 119 29.95 -23.48 -31.25
C PRO A 119 31.34 -22.86 -31.10
N GLN A 120 31.77 -22.02 -32.07
CA GLN A 120 33.04 -21.30 -32.04
C GLN A 120 32.97 -19.99 -31.24
N THR A 121 31.86 -19.72 -30.56
CA THR A 121 31.69 -18.54 -29.71
C THR A 121 32.76 -18.51 -28.62
N ARG A 122 33.45 -17.38 -28.49
CA ARG A 122 34.54 -17.23 -27.53
C ARG A 122 34.02 -17.26 -26.08
N PRO A 123 34.76 -17.87 -25.14
CA PRO A 123 34.35 -17.91 -23.72
C PRO A 123 34.07 -16.53 -23.10
N GLY A 124 34.78 -15.49 -23.54
CA GLY A 124 34.53 -14.11 -23.08
C GLY A 124 33.17 -13.56 -23.49
N ILE A 125 32.63 -13.97 -24.65
CA ILE A 125 31.29 -13.57 -25.10
C ILE A 125 30.22 -14.29 -24.28
N ILE A 126 30.45 -15.57 -23.96
CA ILE A 126 29.57 -16.36 -23.08
C ILE A 126 29.52 -15.71 -21.69
N ALA A 127 30.68 -15.41 -21.11
CA ALA A 127 30.78 -14.77 -19.81
C ALA A 127 30.10 -13.39 -19.79
N LEU A 128 30.27 -12.61 -20.86
CA LEU A 128 29.62 -11.31 -21.04
C LEU A 128 28.09 -11.43 -21.09
N ALA A 129 27.54 -12.33 -21.91
CA ALA A 129 26.09 -12.52 -22.03
C ALA A 129 25.46 -12.82 -20.67
N TYR A 130 26.05 -13.76 -19.93
CA TYR A 130 25.57 -14.14 -18.61
C TYR A 130 25.82 -13.09 -17.53
N SER A 131 26.89 -12.30 -17.61
CA SER A 131 27.08 -11.18 -16.69
C SER A 131 26.04 -10.10 -16.90
N GLN A 132 25.72 -9.78 -18.15
CA GLN A 132 24.68 -8.79 -18.47
C GLN A 132 23.29 -9.28 -18.09
N LEU A 133 23.00 -10.59 -18.26
CA LEU A 133 21.71 -11.13 -17.83
C LEU A 133 21.54 -11.01 -16.32
N ARG A 134 22.58 -11.37 -15.55
CA ARG A 134 22.57 -11.19 -14.09
C ARG A 134 22.45 -9.73 -13.68
N GLN A 135 23.07 -8.81 -14.43
CA GLN A 135 22.96 -7.38 -14.15
C GLN A 135 21.55 -6.87 -14.40
N LEU A 136 20.89 -7.29 -15.49
CA LEU A 136 19.50 -6.95 -15.78
C LEU A 136 18.56 -7.45 -14.68
N VAL A 137 18.71 -8.72 -14.26
CA VAL A 137 17.93 -9.32 -13.16
C VAL A 137 18.07 -8.48 -11.89
N LYS A 138 19.31 -8.14 -11.51
CA LYS A 138 19.58 -7.31 -10.33
C LYS A 138 18.93 -5.94 -10.44
N LEU A 139 19.06 -5.29 -11.60
CA LEU A 139 18.58 -3.92 -11.82
C LEU A 139 17.06 -3.86 -11.72
N VAL A 140 16.35 -4.75 -12.42
CA VAL A 140 14.89 -4.81 -12.40
C VAL A 140 14.37 -5.21 -11.02
N ASN A 141 14.94 -6.25 -10.40
CA ASN A 141 14.49 -6.69 -9.08
C ASN A 141 14.73 -5.61 -8.02
N ALA A 142 15.87 -4.93 -8.03
CA ALA A 142 16.10 -3.80 -7.13
C ALA A 142 15.14 -2.63 -7.42
N GLY A 143 14.88 -2.35 -8.70
CA GLY A 143 13.98 -1.29 -9.15
C GLY A 143 12.51 -1.51 -8.82
N VAL A 144 12.09 -2.76 -8.56
CA VAL A 144 10.70 -3.09 -8.19
C VAL A 144 10.57 -3.42 -6.70
N VAL A 145 11.41 -4.32 -6.17
CA VAL A 145 11.25 -4.84 -4.80
C VAL A 145 11.51 -3.77 -3.74
N LEU A 146 12.58 -2.97 -3.89
CA LEU A 146 12.92 -1.97 -2.88
C LEU A 146 11.85 -0.87 -2.78
N PRO A 147 11.34 -0.28 -3.88
CA PRO A 147 10.25 0.69 -3.78
C PRO A 147 8.95 0.11 -3.26
N VAL A 148 8.64 -1.15 -3.60
CA VAL A 148 7.44 -1.82 -3.08
C VAL A 148 7.53 -2.00 -1.56
N ASP A 149 8.66 -2.51 -1.05
CA ASP A 149 8.89 -2.65 0.40
C ASP A 149 8.79 -1.30 1.13
N GLN A 150 9.41 -0.25 0.60
CA GLN A 150 9.31 1.11 1.16
C GLN A 150 7.87 1.63 1.19
N LEU A 151 7.09 1.37 0.14
CA LEU A 151 5.68 1.77 0.07
C LEU A 151 4.80 0.98 1.04
N GLU A 152 5.06 -0.31 1.24
CA GLU A 152 4.37 -1.12 2.25
C GLU A 152 4.65 -0.63 3.66
N GLN A 153 5.92 -0.38 4.00
CA GLN A 153 6.31 0.18 5.30
C GLN A 153 5.64 1.53 5.56
N THR A 154 5.68 2.43 4.57
CA THR A 154 5.05 3.75 4.67
C THR A 154 3.52 3.64 4.87
N ARG A 155 2.87 2.70 4.17
CA ARG A 155 1.42 2.45 4.33
C ARG A 155 1.10 1.88 5.70
N ALA A 156 1.87 0.94 6.20
CA ALA A 156 1.69 0.36 7.54
C ALA A 156 1.81 1.43 8.63
N ASP A 157 2.84 2.27 8.56
CA ASP A 157 3.04 3.39 9.49
C ASP A 157 1.90 4.41 9.44
N GLY A 158 1.42 4.73 8.23
CA GLY A 158 0.29 5.64 8.03
C GLY A 158 -1.01 5.09 8.60
N GLN A 159 -1.27 3.79 8.42
CA GLN A 159 -2.43 3.10 8.99
C GLN A 159 -2.36 3.09 10.52
N MET A 160 -1.21 2.78 11.10
CA MET A 160 -0.99 2.81 12.55
C MET A 160 -1.27 4.20 13.14
N LYS A 161 -0.75 5.27 12.52
CA LYS A 161 -1.01 6.66 12.96
C LYS A 161 -2.49 7.03 12.88
N THR A 162 -3.16 6.59 11.82
CA THR A 162 -4.59 6.85 11.63
C THR A 162 -5.44 6.13 12.68
N LEU A 163 -5.12 4.87 12.98
CA LEU A 163 -5.79 4.11 14.03
C LEU A 163 -5.53 4.70 15.42
N GLN A 164 -4.30 5.12 15.71
CA GLN A 164 -3.98 5.79 16.98
C GLN A 164 -4.78 7.10 17.12
N ALA A 165 -4.83 7.93 16.09
CA ALA A 165 -5.61 9.17 16.13
C ALA A 165 -7.12 8.92 16.31
N ALA A 166 -7.65 7.83 15.74
CA ALA A 166 -9.03 7.42 15.97
C ALA A 166 -9.27 6.96 17.42
N LEU A 167 -8.33 6.19 17.99
CA LEU A 167 -8.39 5.76 19.38
C LEU A 167 -8.33 6.94 20.35
N ASP A 168 -7.41 7.88 20.14
CA ASP A 168 -7.26 9.07 20.98
C ASP A 168 -8.54 9.92 20.98
N LYS A 169 -9.18 10.07 19.81
CA LYS A 169 -10.48 10.75 19.68
C LYS A 169 -11.58 10.04 20.47
N LEU A 170 -11.63 8.71 20.42
CA LEU A 170 -12.61 7.93 21.20
C LEU A 170 -12.37 8.07 22.70
N GLN A 171 -11.12 8.01 23.15
CA GLN A 171 -10.76 8.20 24.55
C GLN A 171 -11.13 9.61 25.03
N GLN A 172 -10.85 10.64 24.23
CA GLN A 172 -11.23 12.01 24.53
C GLN A 172 -12.76 12.15 24.64
N LYS A 173 -13.52 11.60 23.70
CA LYS A 173 -14.99 11.62 23.74
C LYS A 173 -15.52 10.92 25.00
N ASN A 174 -14.95 9.78 25.36
CA ASN A 174 -15.33 9.04 26.55
C ASN A 174 -15.02 9.83 27.84
N SER A 175 -13.85 10.48 27.94
CA SER A 175 -13.54 11.34 29.08
C SER A 175 -14.54 12.50 29.20
N GLN A 176 -14.85 13.18 28.10
CA GLN A 176 -15.83 14.27 28.08
C GLN A 176 -17.23 13.78 28.49
N HIS A 177 -17.60 12.56 28.10
CA HIS A 177 -18.85 11.94 28.53
C HIS A 177 -18.85 11.67 30.05
N LEU A 178 -17.79 11.06 30.58
CA LEU A 178 -17.65 10.81 32.02
C LEU A 178 -17.68 12.10 32.84
N ASP A 179 -17.03 13.16 32.39
CA ASP A 179 -17.03 14.45 33.09
C ASP A 179 -18.42 15.11 33.08
N ARG A 180 -19.15 15.01 31.96
CA ARG A 180 -20.56 15.45 31.90
C ARG A 180 -21.45 14.66 32.84
N LEU A 181 -21.31 13.33 32.90
CA LEU A 181 -22.07 12.49 33.82
C LEU A 181 -21.79 12.87 35.28
N ARG A 182 -20.52 13.12 35.64
CA ARG A 182 -20.16 13.59 37.00
C ARG A 182 -20.80 14.93 37.32
N GLN A 183 -20.76 15.88 36.39
CA GLN A 183 -21.36 17.20 36.58
C GLN A 183 -22.88 17.09 36.81
N ILE A 184 -23.56 16.31 35.98
CA ILE A 184 -25.01 16.13 36.11
C ILE A 184 -25.37 15.41 37.42
N ALA A 185 -24.60 14.39 37.81
CA ALA A 185 -24.81 13.71 39.09
C ALA A 185 -24.63 14.65 40.29
N HIS A 186 -23.60 15.50 40.26
CA HIS A 186 -23.37 16.52 41.29
C HIS A 186 -24.52 17.53 41.36
N ASP A 187 -24.99 18.05 40.22
CA ASP A 187 -26.06 19.04 40.18
C ASP A 187 -27.40 18.44 40.63
N LEU A 188 -27.68 17.19 40.27
CA LEU A 188 -28.84 16.45 40.79
C LEU A 188 -28.77 16.29 42.31
N HIS A 189 -27.60 15.95 42.86
CA HIS A 189 -27.41 15.83 44.30
C HIS A 189 -27.69 17.16 45.02
N ASN A 190 -27.19 18.28 44.48
CA ASN A 190 -27.43 19.60 45.03
C ASN A 190 -28.93 19.98 45.01
N TYR A 191 -29.61 19.76 43.88
CA TYR A 191 -31.05 20.03 43.80
C TYR A 191 -31.87 19.19 44.78
N LEU A 192 -31.55 17.89 44.91
CA LEU A 192 -32.19 17.00 45.87
C LEU A 192 -31.93 17.44 47.32
N GLY A 193 -30.72 17.89 47.64
CA GLY A 193 -30.39 18.44 48.96
C GLY A 193 -31.19 19.71 49.31
N ILE A 194 -31.36 20.62 48.33
CA ILE A 194 -32.17 21.83 48.50
C ILE A 194 -33.65 21.47 48.69
N ILE A 195 -34.18 20.53 47.89
CA ILE A 195 -35.56 20.04 48.01
C ILE A 195 -35.78 19.42 49.40
N ALA A 196 -34.87 18.56 49.86
CA ALA A 196 -34.96 17.91 51.17
C ALA A 196 -34.94 18.92 52.31
N THR A 197 -34.08 19.94 52.22
CA THR A 197 -33.98 21.01 53.22
C THR A 197 -35.26 21.87 53.26
N ALA A 198 -35.73 22.33 52.11
CA ALA A 198 -36.98 23.11 52.03
C ALA A 198 -38.19 22.30 52.52
N ALA A 199 -38.26 21.00 52.20
CA ALA A 199 -39.31 20.11 52.70
C ALA A 199 -39.18 19.81 54.20
N SER A 200 -37.98 19.89 54.78
CA SER A 200 -37.81 19.81 56.23
C SER A 200 -38.33 21.07 56.93
N ILE A 201 -38.01 22.25 56.41
CA ILE A 201 -38.45 23.53 56.97
C ILE A 201 -39.97 23.69 56.88
N LEU A 202 -40.59 23.24 55.79
CA LEU A 202 -42.06 23.21 55.62
C LEU A 202 -42.81 22.35 56.65
N ARG A 203 -42.11 21.53 57.46
CA ARG A 203 -42.71 20.76 58.56
C ARG A 203 -42.73 21.52 59.90
N GLU A 204 -42.13 22.70 59.96
CA GLU A 204 -42.11 23.58 61.14
C GLU A 204 -43.28 24.58 61.10
N VAL A 205 -43.54 25.28 62.21
CA VAL A 205 -44.56 26.34 62.25
C VAL A 205 -44.01 27.57 61.54
N LEU A 206 -44.53 27.86 60.35
CA LEU A 206 -44.08 28.92 59.46
C LEU A 206 -45.10 30.05 59.34
N THR A 207 -44.64 31.20 58.86
CA THR A 207 -45.52 32.26 58.37
C THR A 207 -46.02 31.92 56.96
N ASP A 208 -47.17 32.46 56.55
CA ASP A 208 -47.73 32.25 55.20
C ASP A 208 -46.72 32.64 54.08
N ASP A 209 -45.90 33.67 54.31
CA ASP A 209 -44.90 34.16 53.34
C ASP A 209 -43.70 33.18 53.21
N ASP A 210 -43.24 32.62 54.33
CA ASP A 210 -42.18 31.62 54.33
C ASP A 210 -42.64 30.31 53.67
N GLU A 211 -43.89 29.91 53.90
CA GLU A 211 -44.46 28.70 53.31
C GLU A 211 -44.52 28.77 51.79
N VAL A 212 -44.99 29.90 51.24
CA VAL A 212 -45.02 30.15 49.79
C VAL A 212 -43.60 30.12 49.22
N ARG A 213 -42.64 30.76 49.88
CA ARG A 213 -41.25 30.82 49.43
C ARG A 213 -40.59 29.43 49.35
N TYR A 214 -40.74 28.58 50.36
CA TYR A 214 -40.14 27.23 50.34
C TYR A 214 -40.83 26.29 49.36
N ARG A 215 -42.15 26.39 49.17
CA ARG A 215 -42.87 25.66 48.10
C ARG A 215 -42.35 26.05 46.72
N ASP A 216 -42.10 27.35 46.51
CA ASP A 216 -41.53 27.86 45.26
C ASP A 216 -40.10 27.34 45.02
N MET A 217 -39.27 27.27 46.07
CA MET A 217 -37.93 26.66 45.99
C MET A 217 -38.00 25.20 45.59
N ILE A 218 -38.88 24.40 46.18
CA ILE A 218 -39.05 22.98 45.80
C ILE A 218 -39.47 22.87 44.33
N ARG A 219 -40.47 23.65 43.90
CA ARG A 219 -40.98 23.59 42.52
C ARG A 219 -39.89 23.91 41.49
N ARG A 220 -39.06 24.92 41.75
CA ARG A 220 -37.95 25.32 40.87
C ARG A 220 -36.88 24.22 40.79
N ASN A 221 -36.47 23.67 41.93
CA ASN A 221 -35.42 22.65 41.98
C ASN A 221 -35.88 21.28 41.43
N VAL A 222 -37.16 20.90 41.61
CA VAL A 222 -37.74 19.71 40.96
C VAL A 222 -37.74 19.88 39.45
N SER A 223 -38.18 21.04 38.94
CA SER A 223 -38.15 21.33 37.50
C SER A 223 -36.74 21.26 36.92
N ALA A 224 -35.75 21.85 37.62
CA ALA A 224 -34.35 21.81 37.22
C ALA A 224 -33.78 20.37 37.21
N ALA A 225 -34.07 19.57 38.24
CA ALA A 225 -33.65 18.17 38.30
C ALA A 225 -34.31 17.31 37.20
N SER A 226 -35.61 17.49 36.95
CA SER A 226 -36.31 16.81 35.86
C SER A 226 -35.74 17.19 34.49
N HIS A 227 -35.33 18.45 34.28
CA HIS A 227 -34.70 18.88 33.05
C HIS A 227 -33.34 18.18 32.82
N LEU A 228 -32.49 18.09 33.85
CA LEU A 228 -31.21 17.39 33.76
C LEU A 228 -31.35 15.89 33.48
N ILE A 229 -32.33 15.22 34.10
CA ILE A 229 -32.62 13.79 33.83
C ILE A 229 -33.07 13.59 32.39
N ASN A 230 -33.92 14.47 31.86
CA ASN A 230 -34.36 14.39 30.46
C ASN A 230 -33.21 14.67 29.48
N GLN A 231 -32.29 15.58 29.81
CA GLN A 231 -31.07 15.80 29.02
C GLN A 231 -30.21 14.52 28.95
N LEU A 232 -29.96 13.85 30.07
CA LEU A 232 -29.24 12.57 30.10
C LEU A 232 -29.91 11.48 29.26
N LEU A 233 -31.24 11.39 29.33
CA LEU A 233 -32.01 10.39 28.59
C LEU A 233 -31.95 10.62 27.07
N THR A 234 -31.92 11.90 26.66
CA THR A 234 -31.84 12.28 25.24
C THR A 234 -30.43 12.06 24.69
N ASP A 235 -29.41 12.40 25.48
CA ASP A 235 -28.00 12.19 25.13
C ASP A 235 -27.67 10.69 25.00
N ALA A 236 -28.23 9.83 25.85
CA ALA A 236 -28.04 8.38 25.79
C ALA A 236 -28.72 7.70 24.57
N GLN A 237 -29.64 8.39 23.88
CA GLN A 237 -30.34 7.90 22.69
C GLN A 237 -29.72 8.37 21.37
N THR A 238 -28.76 9.30 21.43
CA THR A 238 -28.13 9.92 20.25
C THR A 238 -26.66 9.49 20.03
N GLU A 239 -26.13 8.61 20.89
CA GLU A 239 -24.91 7.83 20.62
C GLU A 239 -25.20 6.51 19.91
#